data_AF-A0A2H0YS93-F1
#
_entry.id   AF-A0A2H0YS93-F1
#
_cell.length_a   1.000
_cell.length_b   1.000
_cell.length_c   1.000
_cell.angle_alpha   90.00
_cell.angle_beta   90.00
_cell.angle_gamma   90.00
#
_symmetry.space_group_name_H-M   'P 1'
#
loop_
_entity.id
_entity.type
_entity.pdbx_description
1 polymer ?
#
loop_
_entity_poly.entity_id
_entity_poly.type
_entity_poly.pdbx_seq_one_letter_code
_entity_poly.pdbx_strand_id
1 'polypeptide(L)'
;MTSSGWNPVMSYKIARYYETHGARNYWGEPSGYAYKVSGETWRQIFTGGSVAGPISITITESSASAKLTNDGELEFVLPQNFVLNQNYPNPFNPTTTISYSLPSETHVRLDIFNILGQCVQTLFDEHQSAGEHSVLWTSSGFSSGIYLYRIQTAEAIETKKMILLK
;
A
#
# COMPACT_ATOMS: atom_id res chain seq x y z
N MET A 1 -31.25 6.03 -15.08
CA MET A 1 -30.21 5.05 -15.44
C MET A 1 -28.96 5.43 -14.65
N THR A 2 -28.73 4.82 -13.50
CA THR A 2 -27.51 5.02 -12.71
C THR A 2 -26.77 3.69 -12.74
N SER A 3 -25.73 3.61 -13.57
CA SER A 3 -24.83 2.46 -13.62
C SER A 3 -24.11 2.37 -12.28
N SER A 4 -24.52 1.42 -11.45
CA SER A 4 -23.77 1.03 -10.25
C SER A 4 -22.43 0.46 -10.71
N GLY A 5 -21.38 1.26 -10.56
CA GLY A 5 -20.00 0.85 -10.83
C GLY A 5 -19.65 -0.35 -9.97
N TRP A 6 -19.37 -1.46 -10.63
CA TRP A 6 -18.91 -2.68 -10.01
C TRP A 6 -17.51 -2.42 -9.44
N ASN A 7 -17.36 -2.48 -8.12
CA ASN A 7 -16.07 -2.28 -7.46
C ASN A 7 -15.51 -3.66 -7.10
N PRO A 8 -14.41 -4.14 -7.70
CA PRO A 8 -13.85 -5.45 -7.38
C PRO A 8 -13.16 -5.39 -6.01
N VAL A 9 -13.91 -5.68 -4.95
CA VAL A 9 -13.34 -5.97 -3.62
C VAL A 9 -12.68 -7.34 -3.71
N MET A 10 -11.36 -7.40 -3.59
CA MET A 10 -10.70 -8.69 -3.34
C MET A 10 -10.96 -9.08 -1.88
N SER A 11 -11.95 -9.95 -1.67
CA SER A 11 -12.31 -10.48 -0.35
C SER A 11 -11.38 -11.64 0.01
N TYR A 12 -10.70 -11.56 1.15
CA TYR A 12 -9.89 -12.66 1.67
C TYR A 12 -10.59 -13.20 2.92
N LYS A 13 -10.95 -14.49 2.88
CA LYS A 13 -11.50 -15.16 4.07
C LYS A 13 -10.36 -15.60 4.97
N ILE A 14 -10.33 -15.13 6.20
CA ILE A 14 -9.54 -15.73 7.26
C ILE A 14 -10.37 -16.85 7.85
N ALA A 15 -9.86 -18.08 7.78
CA ALA A 15 -10.47 -19.21 8.45
C ALA A 15 -9.53 -19.72 9.55
N ARG A 16 -10.13 -20.07 10.69
CA ARG A 16 -9.51 -20.97 11.66
C ARG A 16 -9.42 -22.34 11.01
N TYR A 17 -8.25 -22.96 11.00
CA TYR A 17 -8.10 -24.33 10.51
C TYR A 17 -7.45 -25.21 11.58
N TYR A 18 -7.71 -26.51 11.46
CA TYR A 18 -7.13 -27.57 12.28
C TYR A 18 -6.13 -28.34 11.41
N GLU A 19 -4.89 -28.52 11.90
CA GLU A 19 -3.96 -29.45 11.28
C GLU A 19 -4.40 -30.90 11.56
N THR A 20 -5.02 -31.54 10.57
CA THR A 20 -5.37 -32.96 10.68
C THR A 20 -4.14 -33.82 10.41
N HIS A 21 -3.38 -34.16 11.46
CA HIS A 21 -2.39 -35.23 11.39
C HIS A 21 -3.11 -36.58 11.55
N GLY A 22 -3.65 -37.09 10.43
CA GLY A 22 -4.27 -38.43 10.35
C GLY A 22 -5.60 -38.57 11.11
N ALA A 23 -6.71 -38.58 10.36
CA ALA A 23 -8.05 -39.13 10.71
C ALA A 23 -8.59 -39.00 12.15
N ARG A 24 -8.15 -38.02 12.96
CA ARG A 24 -8.74 -37.66 14.25
C ARG A 24 -9.03 -36.17 14.26
N ASN A 25 -10.33 -35.84 14.26
CA ASN A 25 -10.79 -34.48 14.49
C ASN A 25 -10.55 -34.14 15.96
N TYR A 26 -9.59 -33.26 16.24
CA TYR A 26 -9.40 -32.70 17.58
C TYR A 26 -10.33 -31.50 17.75
N TRP A 27 -11.28 -31.57 18.68
CA TRP A 27 -12.09 -30.43 19.15
C TRP A 27 -11.24 -29.50 20.04
N GLY A 28 -10.13 -28.99 19.49
CA GLY A 28 -9.17 -28.13 20.20
C GLY A 28 -9.25 -26.66 19.82
N GLU A 29 -8.41 -25.84 20.44
CA GLU A 29 -8.14 -24.46 19.98
C GLU A 29 -7.52 -24.49 18.57
N PRO A 30 -7.82 -23.53 17.69
CA PRO A 30 -7.29 -23.48 16.33
C PRO A 30 -5.76 -23.54 16.30
N SER A 31 -5.19 -24.36 15.41
CA SER A 31 -3.72 -24.49 15.29
C SER A 31 -3.08 -23.34 14.51
N GLY A 32 -3.85 -22.43 13.91
CA GLY A 32 -3.30 -21.32 13.14
C GLY A 32 -4.35 -20.46 12.42
N TYR A 33 -3.84 -19.46 11.68
CA TYR A 33 -4.60 -18.60 10.78
C TYR A 33 -4.09 -18.79 9.34
N ALA A 34 -5.01 -18.83 8.38
CA ALA A 34 -4.70 -18.90 6.95
C ALA A 34 -5.53 -17.89 6.16
N TYR A 35 -5.01 -17.46 5.01
CA TYR A 35 -5.71 -16.63 4.04
C TYR A 35 -5.71 -17.29 2.66
N LYS A 36 -6.64 -16.87 1.82
CA LYS A 36 -6.88 -17.41 0.48
C LYS A 36 -6.68 -16.33 -0.57
N VAL A 37 -5.63 -16.44 -1.38
CA VAL A 37 -5.21 -15.41 -2.37
C VAL A 37 -5.83 -15.66 -3.74
N SER A 38 -7.15 -15.88 -3.80
CA SER A 38 -7.88 -16.41 -4.98
C SER A 38 -7.61 -17.91 -5.29
N GLY A 39 -8.58 -18.60 -5.91
CA GLY A 39 -8.44 -20.02 -6.33
C GLY A 39 -8.80 -21.06 -5.28
N GLU A 40 -8.10 -22.20 -5.22
CA GLU A 40 -8.26 -23.28 -4.20
C GLU A 40 -7.10 -23.35 -3.18
N THR A 41 -6.10 -22.49 -3.34
CA THR A 41 -4.85 -22.60 -2.59
C THR A 41 -4.90 -21.78 -1.29
N TRP A 42 -4.71 -22.46 -0.17
CA TRP A 42 -4.56 -21.83 1.14
C TRP A 42 -3.09 -21.46 1.38
N ARG A 43 -2.83 -20.24 1.85
CA ARG A 43 -1.50 -19.84 2.35
C ARG A 43 -1.56 -19.68 3.86
N GLN A 44 -0.72 -20.44 4.55
CA GLN A 44 -0.59 -20.47 6.01
C GLN A 44 0.14 -19.21 6.50
N ILE A 45 -0.40 -18.53 7.52
CA ILE A 45 0.17 -17.30 8.09
C ILE A 45 0.88 -17.58 9.41
N PHE A 46 0.34 -18.49 10.22
CA PHE A 46 0.84 -18.74 11.57
C PHE A 46 0.55 -20.16 12.04
N THR A 47 1.45 -20.76 12.82
CA THR A 47 1.24 -22.03 13.53
C THR A 47 1.35 -21.79 15.03
N GLY A 48 0.26 -22.01 15.76
CA GLY A 48 0.22 -22.19 17.21
C GLY A 48 0.24 -20.91 18.07
N GLY A 49 -0.87 -20.65 18.76
CA GLY A 49 -0.93 -19.71 19.89
C GLY A 49 -2.16 -18.81 19.88
N SER A 50 -2.85 -18.71 21.02
CA SER A 50 -3.89 -17.70 21.23
C SER A 50 -3.27 -16.32 21.13
N VAL A 51 -3.68 -15.55 20.12
CA VAL A 51 -3.31 -14.14 20.02
C VAL A 51 -4.38 -13.34 20.78
N ALA A 52 -4.03 -12.89 22.00
CA ALA A 52 -4.88 -11.96 22.75
C ALA A 52 -4.67 -10.54 22.18
N GLY A 53 -5.56 -10.12 21.29
CA GLY A 53 -5.57 -8.76 20.73
C GLY A 53 -5.80 -8.72 19.22
N PRO A 54 -5.99 -7.51 18.65
CA PRO A 54 -6.13 -7.34 17.20
C PRO A 54 -4.85 -7.76 16.49
N ILE A 55 -4.97 -8.65 15.50
CA ILE A 55 -3.88 -9.09 14.64
C ILE A 55 -3.72 -8.07 13.51
N SER A 56 -2.50 -7.57 13.30
CA SER A 56 -2.14 -6.78 12.12
C SER A 56 -1.48 -7.69 11.09
N ILE A 57 -2.13 -7.90 9.94
CA ILE A 57 -1.54 -8.63 8.81
C ILE A 57 -0.99 -7.60 7.83
N THR A 58 0.32 -7.55 7.69
CA THR A 58 0.99 -6.76 6.65
C THR A 58 1.18 -7.65 5.43
N ILE A 59 0.32 -7.51 4.42
CA ILE A 59 0.57 -8.13 3.12
C ILE A 59 1.63 -7.28 2.42
N THR A 60 2.85 -7.80 2.34
CA THR A 60 4.07 -7.09 1.91
C THR A 60 4.07 -6.60 0.46
N GLU A 61 3.01 -6.86 -0.31
CA GLU A 61 2.88 -6.45 -1.71
C GLU A 61 1.61 -5.62 -2.00
N SER A 62 0.72 -5.46 -1.01
CA SER A 62 -0.44 -4.58 -1.12
C SER A 62 -0.52 -3.72 0.12
N SER A 63 -0.12 -2.47 -0.02
CA SER A 63 -0.34 -1.39 0.93
C SER A 63 -1.82 -0.96 1.04
N ALA A 64 -2.73 -1.89 0.73
CA ALA A 64 -4.15 -1.76 0.92
C ALA A 64 -4.49 -1.94 2.41
N SER A 65 -5.33 -1.04 2.94
CA SER A 65 -5.78 -1.12 4.33
C SER A 65 -6.83 -2.23 4.45
N ALA A 66 -6.59 -3.24 5.28
CA ALA A 66 -7.58 -4.28 5.55
C ALA A 66 -8.40 -3.93 6.80
N LYS A 67 -9.72 -4.04 6.71
CA LYS A 67 -10.63 -3.98 7.86
C LYS A 67 -11.11 -5.39 8.19
N LEU A 68 -11.03 -5.76 9.48
CA LEU A 68 -11.64 -6.98 9.98
C LEU A 68 -13.13 -6.71 10.25
N THR A 69 -13.99 -7.46 9.58
CA THR A 69 -15.43 -7.39 9.74
C THR A 69 -15.89 -8.22 10.94
N ASN A 70 -17.13 -7.98 11.42
CA ASN A 70 -17.67 -8.66 12.60
C ASN A 70 -17.85 -10.18 12.42
N ASP A 71 -17.89 -10.65 11.18
CA ASP A 71 -17.92 -12.06 10.78
C ASP A 71 -16.53 -12.68 10.56
N GLY A 72 -15.46 -11.91 10.80
CA GLY A 72 -14.08 -12.39 10.71
C GLY A 72 -13.51 -12.41 9.29
N GLU A 73 -14.12 -11.70 8.34
CA GLU A 73 -13.57 -11.52 6.99
C GLU A 73 -12.64 -10.29 6.92
N LEU A 74 -11.63 -10.32 6.04
CA LEU A 74 -10.83 -9.14 5.73
C LEU A 74 -11.34 -8.48 4.46
N GLU A 75 -11.78 -7.23 4.60
CA GLU A 75 -12.13 -6.37 3.48
C GLU A 75 -10.98 -5.40 3.20
N PHE A 76 -10.45 -5.43 1.98
CA PHE A 76 -9.43 -4.49 1.54
C PHE A 76 -10.11 -3.21 1.08
N VAL A 77 -9.84 -2.13 1.81
CA VAL A 77 -10.28 -0.79 1.46
C VAL A 77 -9.22 -0.16 0.59
N LEU A 78 -9.52 -0.05 -0.70
CA LEU A 78 -8.69 0.67 -1.64
C LEU A 78 -9.01 2.17 -1.62
N PRO A 79 -8.01 3.04 -1.87
CA PRO A 79 -8.25 4.46 -2.09
C PRO A 79 -9.29 4.65 -3.19
N GLN A 80 -10.21 5.60 -3.00
CA GLN A 80 -11.21 5.89 -4.04
C GLN A 80 -10.70 6.87 -5.09
N ASN A 81 -9.64 7.62 -4.75
CA ASN A 81 -9.09 8.66 -5.59
C ASN A 81 -7.57 8.57 -5.63
N PHE A 82 -7.02 9.06 -6.74
CA PHE A 82 -5.63 9.43 -6.81
C PHE A 82 -5.38 10.64 -5.92
N VAL A 83 -4.36 10.58 -5.06
CA VAL A 83 -3.95 11.70 -4.21
C VAL A 83 -2.44 11.72 -4.11
N LEU A 84 -1.80 12.82 -4.48
CA LEU A 84 -0.43 13.09 -4.04
C LEU A 84 -0.47 13.83 -2.70
N ASN A 85 0.29 13.39 -1.70
CA ASN A 85 0.39 14.08 -0.41
C ASN A 85 1.56 15.06 -0.39
N GLN A 86 1.49 16.05 0.51
CA GLN A 86 2.64 16.90 0.80
C GLN A 86 3.75 16.04 1.41
N ASN A 87 4.98 16.16 0.89
CA ASN A 87 6.12 15.44 1.42
C ASN A 87 6.35 15.79 2.90
N TYR A 88 6.78 14.82 3.70
CA TYR A 88 7.05 15.02 5.12
C TYR A 88 8.40 14.40 5.54
N PRO A 89 9.27 15.15 6.25
CA PRO A 89 9.12 16.56 6.63
C PRO A 89 9.18 17.51 5.42
N ASN A 90 8.66 18.73 5.57
CA ASN A 90 8.86 19.84 4.63
C ASN A 90 8.78 21.17 5.42
N PRO A 91 9.86 21.99 5.49
CA PRO A 91 11.19 21.78 4.89
C PRO A 91 11.88 20.51 5.39
N PHE A 92 12.83 19.97 4.63
CA PHE A 92 13.50 18.70 4.94
C PHE A 92 15.03 18.79 4.84
N ASN A 93 15.74 17.90 5.55
CA ASN A 93 17.20 17.75 5.51
C ASN A 93 17.65 16.37 6.04
N PRO A 94 18.40 15.54 5.28
CA PRO A 94 18.49 15.49 3.82
C PRO A 94 17.41 14.59 3.22
N THR A 95 16.51 14.03 4.04
CA THR A 95 15.52 13.04 3.64
C THR A 95 14.09 13.53 3.84
N THR A 96 13.21 13.11 2.95
CA THR A 96 11.76 13.31 3.05
C THR A 96 11.02 12.13 2.45
N THR A 97 9.80 11.88 2.89
CA THR A 97 8.92 10.85 2.34
C THR A 97 7.85 11.51 1.49
N ILE A 98 7.69 11.02 0.26
CA ILE A 98 6.59 11.38 -0.64
C ILE A 98 5.57 10.24 -0.59
N SER A 99 4.36 10.55 -0.14
CA SER A 99 3.27 9.57 -0.05
C SER A 99 2.18 9.89 -1.07
N TYR A 100 1.58 8.85 -1.65
CA TYR A 100 0.50 8.99 -2.63
C TYR A 100 -0.41 7.78 -2.64
N SER A 101 -1.65 7.94 -3.08
CA SER A 101 -2.65 6.87 -3.16
C SER A 101 -3.04 6.58 -4.60
N LEU A 102 -3.23 5.31 -4.93
CA LEU A 102 -3.70 4.85 -6.24
C LEU A 102 -5.03 4.10 -6.08
N PRO A 103 -6.09 4.47 -6.82
CA PRO A 103 -7.37 3.77 -6.75
C PRO A 103 -7.38 2.45 -7.53
N SER A 104 -6.49 2.32 -8.51
CA SER A 104 -6.33 1.14 -9.37
C SER A 104 -4.85 0.94 -9.70
N GLU A 105 -4.51 -0.26 -10.17
CA GLU A 105 -3.19 -0.53 -10.72
C GLU A 105 -2.97 0.32 -11.98
N THR A 106 -1.84 1.03 -12.05
CA THR A 106 -1.50 1.89 -13.18
C THR A 106 0.01 2.04 -13.31
N HIS A 107 0.47 2.44 -14.50
CA HIS A 107 1.80 2.98 -14.67
C HIS A 107 1.94 4.32 -13.92
N VAL A 108 3.04 4.50 -13.19
CA VAL A 108 3.34 5.67 -12.38
C VAL A 108 4.78 6.09 -12.57
N ARG A 109 4.98 7.39 -12.80
CA ARG A 109 6.29 8.04 -12.87
C ARG A 109 6.38 9.16 -11.84
N LEU A 110 7.44 9.19 -11.06
CA LEU A 110 7.71 10.25 -10.08
C LEU A 110 9.04 10.94 -10.40
N ASP A 111 8.96 12.22 -10.74
CA ASP A 111 10.09 13.06 -11.13
C ASP A 111 10.29 14.21 -10.14
N ILE A 112 11.54 14.63 -9.96
CA ILE A 112 11.96 15.80 -9.20
C ILE A 112 12.46 16.88 -10.16
N PHE A 113 12.01 18.12 -9.98
CA PHE A 113 12.38 19.29 -10.75
C PHE A 113 13.01 20.37 -9.87
N ASN A 114 13.96 21.11 -10.43
CA ASN A 114 14.39 22.38 -9.83
C ASN A 114 13.39 23.51 -10.14
N ILE A 115 13.61 24.69 -9.57
CA ILE A 115 12.72 25.85 -9.76
C ILE A 115 12.69 26.38 -11.21
N LEU A 116 13.69 26.02 -12.04
CA LEU A 116 13.73 26.35 -13.46
C LEU A 116 12.90 25.36 -14.31
N GLY A 117 12.28 24.35 -13.69
CA GLY A 117 11.48 23.34 -14.37
C GLY A 117 12.30 22.23 -15.04
N GLN A 118 13.61 22.15 -14.76
CA GLN A 118 14.45 21.07 -15.28
C GLN A 118 14.25 19.81 -14.43
N CYS A 119 14.03 18.67 -15.07
CA CYS A 119 14.00 17.37 -14.40
C CYS A 119 15.42 17.04 -13.92
N VAL A 120 15.62 16.99 -12.61
CA VAL A 120 16.93 16.74 -12.01
C VAL A 120 17.09 15.30 -11.53
N GLN A 121 15.97 14.58 -11.32
CA GLN A 121 15.99 13.17 -10.94
C GLN A 121 14.64 12.51 -11.23
N THR A 122 14.63 11.30 -11.76
CA THR A 122 13.46 10.40 -11.77
C THR A 122 13.63 9.41 -10.63
N LEU A 123 12.67 9.35 -9.70
CA LEU A 123 12.72 8.43 -8.56
C LEU A 123 12.35 7.00 -8.97
N PHE A 124 11.31 6.87 -9.80
CA PHE A 124 10.91 5.62 -10.43
C PHE A 124 9.98 5.89 -11.63
N ASP A 125 9.82 4.89 -12.48
CA ASP A 125 8.99 4.89 -13.69
C ASP A 125 8.54 3.44 -13.99
N GLU A 126 7.47 2.97 -13.34
CA GLU A 126 7.06 1.56 -13.35
C GLU A 126 5.55 1.36 -13.11
N HIS A 127 5.05 0.12 -13.20
CA HIS A 127 3.66 -0.19 -12.83
C HIS A 127 3.55 -0.41 -11.31
N GLN A 128 2.53 0.18 -10.70
CA GLN A 128 2.27 0.12 -9.27
C GLN A 128 0.82 -0.36 -9.02
N SER A 129 0.66 -1.25 -8.04
CA SER A 129 -0.65 -1.77 -7.61
C SER A 129 -1.52 -0.68 -6.98
N ALA A 130 -2.84 -0.90 -6.95
CA ALA A 130 -3.75 -0.05 -6.17
C ALA A 130 -3.37 -0.06 -4.68
N GLY A 131 -3.49 1.09 -4.00
CA GLY A 131 -3.15 1.21 -2.58
C GLY A 131 -2.40 2.50 -2.23
N GLU A 132 -1.90 2.55 -0.99
CA GLU A 132 -1.10 3.67 -0.47
C GLU A 132 0.38 3.44 -0.69
N HIS A 133 1.11 4.41 -1.21
CA HIS A 133 2.52 4.27 -1.54
C HIS A 133 3.34 5.32 -0.81
N SER A 134 4.59 5.00 -0.53
CA SER A 134 5.53 5.92 0.10
C SER A 134 6.93 5.69 -0.44
N VAL A 135 7.55 6.78 -0.87
CA VAL A 135 8.89 6.77 -1.47
C VAL A 135 9.78 7.72 -0.70
N LEU A 136 10.91 7.21 -0.24
CA LEU A 136 11.95 7.99 0.42
C LEU A 136 12.78 8.71 -0.64
N TRP A 137 12.92 10.02 -0.51
CA TRP A 137 13.88 10.79 -1.30
C TRP A 137 15.00 11.32 -0.40
N THR A 138 16.24 11.05 -0.80
CA THR A 138 17.45 11.57 -0.16
C THR A 138 18.13 12.56 -1.10
N SER A 139 18.28 13.80 -0.67
CA SER A 139 18.81 14.89 -1.49
C SER A 139 20.34 14.97 -1.54
N SER A 140 21.03 13.84 -1.48
CA SER A 140 22.49 13.78 -1.58
C SER A 140 22.93 14.30 -2.96
N GLY A 141 23.69 15.39 -2.99
CA GLY A 141 24.16 16.02 -4.23
C GLY A 141 23.31 17.21 -4.72
N PHE A 142 22.22 17.55 -4.03
CA PHE A 142 21.38 18.71 -4.35
C PHE A 142 21.66 19.88 -3.40
N SER A 143 21.54 21.11 -3.91
CA SER A 143 21.71 22.35 -3.13
C SER A 143 20.41 22.76 -2.42
N SER A 144 20.51 23.47 -1.29
CA SER A 144 19.37 24.07 -0.60
C SER A 144 18.51 24.91 -1.56
N GLY A 145 17.19 24.84 -1.42
CA GLY A 145 16.30 25.57 -2.30
C GLY A 145 14.92 24.95 -2.46
N ILE A 146 14.17 25.50 -3.41
CA ILE A 146 12.83 25.04 -3.76
C ILE A 146 12.95 24.02 -4.88
N TYR A 147 12.28 22.89 -4.68
CA TYR A 147 12.10 21.84 -5.67
C TYR A 147 10.62 21.56 -5.87
N LEU A 148 10.30 20.96 -7.01
CA LEU A 148 8.98 20.42 -7.30
C LEU A 148 9.12 18.91 -7.46
N TYR A 149 8.11 18.16 -7.03
CA TYR A 149 7.97 16.76 -7.39
C TYR A 149 6.65 16.60 -8.14
N ARG A 150 6.71 15.84 -9.24
CA ARG A 150 5.57 15.57 -10.10
C ARG A 150 5.37 14.07 -10.21
N ILE A 151 4.16 13.64 -9.89
CA ILE A 151 3.71 12.29 -10.13
C ILE A 151 2.79 12.29 -11.35
N GLN A 152 2.98 11.32 -12.22
CA GLN A 152 2.19 11.13 -13.42
C GLN A 152 1.69 9.69 -13.47
N THR A 153 0.40 9.53 -13.72
CA THR A 153 -0.26 8.27 -14.03
C THR A 153 -0.85 8.33 -15.44
N ALA A 154 -1.56 7.28 -15.86
CA ALA A 154 -2.28 7.28 -17.13
C ALA A 154 -3.40 8.36 -17.18
N GLU A 155 -3.99 8.69 -16.03
CA GLU A 155 -5.20 9.51 -15.95
C GLU A 155 -4.96 10.89 -15.30
N ALA A 156 -3.87 11.04 -14.53
CA ALA A 156 -3.64 12.24 -13.74
C ALA A 156 -2.16 12.67 -13.72
N ILE A 157 -1.95 13.97 -13.58
CA ILE A 157 -0.64 14.57 -13.29
C ILE A 157 -0.82 15.53 -12.13
N GLU A 158 -0.11 15.29 -11.04
CA GLU A 158 -0.08 16.19 -9.89
C GLU A 158 1.34 16.64 -9.57
N THR A 159 1.48 17.89 -9.15
CA THR A 159 2.78 18.48 -8.79
C THR A 159 2.66 19.19 -7.46
N LYS A 160 3.67 19.00 -6.61
CA LYS A 160 3.79 19.71 -5.32
C LYS A 160 5.19 20.27 -5.13
N LYS A 161 5.27 21.26 -4.27
CA LYS A 161 6.50 21.99 -3.94
C LYS A 161 7.08 21.47 -2.63
N MET A 162 8.41 21.39 -2.56
CA MET A 162 9.16 21.05 -1.36
C MET A 162 10.37 21.97 -1.17
N ILE A 163 10.82 22.12 0.07
CA ILE A 163 11.93 22.99 0.45
C ILE A 163 13.03 22.14 1.07
N LEU A 164 14.20 22.10 0.42
CA LEU A 164 15.39 21.45 0.93
C LEU A 164 16.21 22.46 1.74
N LEU A 165 16.52 22.11 2.99
CA LEU A 165 17.48 22.81 3.84
C LEU A 165 18.76 21.99 3.94
N LYS A 166 19.90 22.66 3.81
CA LYS A 166 21.24 22.12 4.04
C LYS A 166 22.10 23.19 4.67
#